data_AF-A0A382BCJ0-F1
#
_entry.id   AF-A0A382BCJ0-F1
#
_cell.length_a   1.000
_cell.length_b   1.000
_cell.length_c   1.000
_cell.angle_alpha   90.00
_cell.angle_beta   90.00
_cell.angle_gamma   90.00
#
_symmetry.space_group_name_H-M   'P 1'
#
loop_
_entity.id
_entity.type
_entity.pdbx_description
1 polymer ?
#
loop_
_entity_poly.entity_id
_entity_poly.type
_entity_poly.pdbx_seq_one_letter_code
_entity_poly.pdbx_strand_id
1 'polypeptide(L)'
;MYVFPSHSQDAKKNPLPHSKKIAYMRKMFPKYRSSIVAGKPRTAIEVAVELHDKGHRAIVMVVGSDRVAEFDKILNEYNGVKGKRHGYYGFDNIEVVSAGARDPDAEGVEGMSASKMRAAAVDGDYNSFAQGLPKSFKDGKS
;
A
#
# COMPACT_ATOMS: atom_id res chain seq x y z
N MET A 1 -0.62 10.38 -9.09
CA MET A 1 -0.68 9.46 -7.93
C MET A 1 -0.79 8.03 -8.44
N TYR A 2 0.08 7.14 -7.96
CA TYR A 2 0.02 5.71 -8.25
C TYR A 2 -0.09 4.95 -6.93
N VAL A 3 -0.94 3.93 -6.89
CA VAL A 3 -1.09 3.03 -5.76
C VAL A 3 -0.76 1.62 -6.24
N PHE A 4 0.33 1.07 -5.71
CA PHE A 4 0.79 -0.28 -6.03
C PHE A 4 0.45 -1.22 -4.86
N PRO A 5 -0.56 -2.11 -5.01
CA PRO A 5 -0.88 -3.08 -3.97
C PRO A 5 0.19 -4.17 -3.91
N SER A 6 0.55 -4.61 -2.70
CA SER A 6 1.50 -5.69 -2.51
C SER A 6 1.02 -7.02 -3.13
N HIS A 7 1.95 -7.69 -3.81
CA HIS A 7 1.79 -9.04 -4.36
C HIS A 7 1.86 -10.16 -3.32
N SER A 8 2.28 -9.88 -2.08
CA SER A 8 2.42 -10.90 -1.03
C SER A 8 1.08 -11.57 -0.75
N GLN A 9 1.06 -12.90 -0.67
CA GLN A 9 -0.12 -13.69 -0.34
C GLN A 9 0.27 -14.80 0.63
N ASP A 10 -0.39 -14.85 1.77
CA ASP A 10 -0.22 -15.88 2.80
C ASP A 10 -1.50 -16.00 3.63
N ALA A 11 -1.79 -17.17 4.18
CA ALA A 11 -3.07 -17.44 4.82
C ALA A 11 -3.39 -16.54 6.03
N LYS A 12 -2.37 -16.01 6.72
CA LYS A 12 -2.54 -15.34 8.02
C LYS A 12 -2.49 -13.81 7.92
N LYS A 13 -1.48 -13.28 7.22
CA LYS A 13 -1.22 -11.85 7.09
C LYS A 13 -1.74 -11.29 5.77
N ASN A 14 -1.74 -12.06 4.68
CA ASN A 14 -2.15 -11.58 3.35
C ASN A 14 -3.08 -12.57 2.62
N PRO A 15 -4.28 -12.86 3.16
CA PRO A 15 -5.10 -13.98 2.68
C PRO A 15 -5.65 -13.79 1.27
N LEU A 16 -5.70 -12.55 0.77
CA LEU A 16 -6.29 -12.22 -0.52
C LEU A 16 -5.26 -12.32 -1.66
N PRO A 17 -5.60 -12.99 -2.78
CA PRO A 17 -4.84 -12.89 -4.02
C PRO A 17 -4.74 -11.44 -4.51
N HIS A 18 -3.65 -11.10 -5.18
CA HIS A 18 -3.38 -9.74 -5.66
C HIS A 18 -4.52 -9.17 -6.52
N SER A 19 -5.10 -9.97 -7.42
CA SER A 19 -6.23 -9.56 -8.27
C SER A 19 -7.46 -9.16 -7.46
N LYS A 20 -7.78 -9.92 -6.40
CA LYS A 20 -8.88 -9.59 -5.48
C LYS A 20 -8.60 -8.31 -4.70
N LYS A 21 -7.36 -8.09 -4.24
CA LYS A 21 -6.97 -6.83 -3.58
C LYS A 21 -7.23 -5.63 -4.49
N ILE A 22 -6.79 -5.70 -5.75
CA ILE A 22 -7.03 -4.63 -6.74
C ILE A 22 -8.53 -4.41 -6.95
N ALA A 23 -9.29 -5.49 -7.16
CA ALA A 23 -10.73 -5.40 -7.41
C ALA A 23 -11.45 -4.70 -6.25
N TYR A 24 -11.17 -5.12 -5.01
CA TYR A 24 -11.77 -4.51 -3.82
C TYR A 24 -11.33 -3.06 -3.63
N MET A 25 -10.04 -2.73 -3.80
CA MET A 25 -9.57 -1.33 -3.72
C MET A 25 -10.26 -0.44 -4.76
N ARG A 26 -10.43 -0.92 -6.00
CA ARG A 26 -11.13 -0.20 -7.07
C ARG A 26 -12.66 -0.09 -6.85
N LYS A 27 -13.24 -0.98 -6.05
CA LYS A 27 -14.65 -0.94 -5.65
C LYS A 27 -14.85 0.03 -4.48
N MET A 28 -13.96 0.00 -3.50
CA MET A 28 -13.95 0.87 -2.32
C MET A 28 -13.60 2.33 -2.66
N PHE A 29 -12.68 2.54 -3.61
CA PHE A 29 -12.17 3.86 -3.99
C PHE A 29 -12.39 4.15 -5.48
N PRO A 30 -13.64 4.27 -5.96
CA PRO A 30 -13.95 4.40 -7.38
C PRO A 30 -13.33 5.66 -8.00
N LYS A 31 -13.25 6.77 -7.25
CA LYS A 31 -12.61 8.02 -7.68
C LYS A 31 -11.12 7.85 -8.03
N TYR A 32 -10.44 6.89 -7.40
CA TYR A 32 -9.00 6.63 -7.59
C TYR A 32 -8.72 5.35 -8.37
N ARG A 33 -9.73 4.77 -9.04
CA ARG A 33 -9.64 3.49 -9.75
C ARG A 33 -8.49 3.45 -10.77
N SER A 34 -8.28 4.56 -11.49
CA SER A 34 -7.22 4.71 -12.49
C SER A 34 -5.82 4.83 -11.88
N SER A 35 -5.72 5.28 -10.63
CA SER A 35 -4.46 5.38 -9.88
C SER A 35 -4.02 4.04 -9.30
N ILE A 36 -4.92 3.06 -9.14
CA ILE A 36 -4.59 1.73 -8.62
C ILE A 36 -4.00 0.87 -9.73
N VAL A 37 -2.70 0.63 -9.65
CA VAL A 37 -1.91 -0.03 -10.68
C VAL A 37 -2.01 -1.55 -10.51
N ALA A 38 -2.42 -2.23 -11.57
CA ALA A 38 -2.37 -3.69 -11.68
C ALA A 38 -1.04 -4.12 -12.31
N GLY A 39 0.06 -3.66 -11.71
CA GLY A 39 1.40 -3.74 -12.28
C GLY A 39 2.12 -5.03 -11.95
N LYS A 40 3.14 -5.35 -12.76
CA LYS A 40 4.09 -6.45 -12.49
C LYS A 40 5.08 -6.18 -11.35
N PRO A 41 5.50 -4.93 -11.03
CA PRO A 41 6.49 -4.68 -9.99
C PRO A 41 6.09 -5.30 -8.66
N ARG A 42 7.01 -6.06 -8.08
CA ARG A 42 6.83 -6.78 -6.81
C ARG A 42 7.59 -6.10 -5.66
N THR A 43 8.61 -5.32 -5.98
CA THR A 43 9.49 -4.65 -5.00
C THR A 43 9.42 -3.14 -5.13
N ALA A 44 9.80 -2.42 -4.05
CA ALA A 44 9.85 -0.96 -4.07
C ALA A 44 10.84 -0.42 -5.13
N ILE A 45 11.95 -1.13 -5.37
CA ILE A 45 12.93 -0.76 -6.38
C ILE A 45 12.34 -0.94 -7.79
N GLU A 46 11.66 -2.06 -8.08
CA GLU A 46 11.01 -2.24 -9.38
C GLU A 46 9.94 -1.17 -9.64
N VAL A 47 9.20 -0.76 -8.60
CA VAL A 47 8.24 0.36 -8.70
C VAL A 47 8.97 1.68 -8.99
N ALA A 48 10.09 1.94 -8.33
CA ALA A 48 10.92 3.12 -8.56
C ALA A 48 11.44 3.16 -10.01
N VAL A 49 11.94 2.04 -10.55
CA VAL A 49 12.35 1.92 -11.95
C VAL A 49 11.17 2.19 -12.89
N GLU A 50 10.03 1.55 -12.68
CA GLU A 50 8.85 1.76 -13.54
C GLU A 50 8.37 3.23 -13.52
N LEU A 51 8.39 3.89 -12.37
CA LEU A 51 8.02 5.31 -12.25
C LEU A 51 9.04 6.22 -12.94
N HIS A 52 10.33 5.94 -12.78
CA HIS A 52 11.38 6.69 -13.45
C HIS A 52 11.28 6.56 -14.98
N ASP A 53 11.04 5.35 -15.49
CA ASP A 53 10.88 5.07 -16.93
C ASP A 53 9.63 5.74 -17.53
N LYS A 54 8.61 5.96 -16.69
CA LYS A 54 7.43 6.78 -17.04
C LYS A 54 7.70 8.29 -17.03
N GLY A 55 8.92 8.72 -16.72
CA GLY A 55 9.35 10.12 -16.71
C GLY A 55 9.15 10.85 -15.38
N HIS A 56 8.78 10.14 -14.29
CA HIS A 56 8.69 10.76 -12.98
C HIS A 56 10.08 11.09 -12.45
N ARG A 57 10.18 12.22 -11.76
CA ARG A 57 11.44 12.74 -11.16
C ARG A 57 11.37 12.91 -9.65
N ALA A 58 10.18 12.78 -9.07
CA ALA A 58 10.00 12.73 -7.63
C ALA A 58 9.02 11.62 -7.25
N ILE A 59 9.27 10.97 -6.12
CA ILE A 59 8.38 9.95 -5.57
C ILE A 59 8.10 10.21 -4.09
N VAL A 60 6.86 9.91 -3.68
CA VAL A 60 6.46 9.84 -2.27
C VAL A 60 5.98 8.43 -2.00
N MET A 61 6.68 7.70 -1.14
CA MET A 61 6.34 6.35 -0.72
C MET A 61 5.66 6.38 0.65
N VAL A 62 4.43 5.87 0.72
CA VAL A 62 3.70 5.75 1.99
C VAL A 62 3.88 4.34 2.54
N VAL A 63 4.46 4.20 3.74
CA VAL A 63 4.73 2.90 4.40
C VAL A 63 4.29 2.88 5.86
N GLY A 64 4.29 1.69 6.47
CA GLY A 64 4.11 1.56 7.91
C GLY A 64 5.27 2.20 8.66
N SER A 65 5.01 2.73 9.86
CA SER A 65 5.99 3.46 10.69
C SER A 65 7.24 2.64 10.99
N ASP A 66 7.11 1.31 11.09
CA ASP A 66 8.19 0.38 11.39
C ASP A 66 9.22 0.22 10.25
N ARG A 67 8.87 0.57 9.01
CA ARG A 67 9.71 0.36 7.82
C ARG A 67 10.13 1.64 7.10
N VAL A 68 9.79 2.82 7.63
CA VAL A 68 10.16 4.11 7.02
C VAL A 68 11.66 4.21 6.78
N ALA A 69 12.47 4.00 7.82
CA ALA A 69 13.93 4.11 7.73
C ALA A 69 14.56 3.05 6.80
N GLU A 70 13.98 1.85 6.75
CA GLU A 70 14.47 0.77 5.87
C GLU A 70 14.27 1.15 4.39
N PHE A 71 13.07 1.58 4.03
CA PHE A 71 12.77 1.95 2.65
C PHE A 71 13.45 3.24 2.22
N ASP A 72 13.52 4.22 3.12
CA ASP A 72 14.25 5.46 2.85
C ASP A 72 15.72 5.19 2.53
N LYS A 73 16.38 4.35 3.34
CA LYS A 73 17.76 3.94 3.09
C LYS A 73 17.91 3.22 1.74
N ILE A 74 17.10 2.19 1.48
CA ILE A 74 17.24 1.37 0.26
C ILE A 74 16.97 2.19 -1.00
N LEU A 75 15.97 3.09 -0.98
CA LEU A 75 15.63 3.92 -2.12
C LEU A 75 16.68 4.99 -2.39
N ASN A 76 17.27 5.58 -1.36
CA ASN A 76 18.34 6.55 -1.54
C ASN A 76 19.68 5.88 -1.93
N GLU A 77 19.99 4.70 -1.37
CA GLU A 77 21.23 3.96 -1.65
C GLU A 77 21.37 3.59 -3.13
N TYR A 78 20.27 3.23 -3.80
CA TYR A 78 20.29 2.84 -5.21
C TYR A 78 19.88 3.97 -6.18
N ASN A 79 19.54 5.16 -5.68
CA ASN A 79 19.18 6.30 -6.52
C ASN A 79 20.37 6.75 -7.37
N GLY A 80 20.21 6.78 -8.69
CA GLY A 80 21.27 7.14 -9.63
C GLY A 80 22.32 6.05 -9.87
N VAL A 81 22.19 4.87 -9.26
CA VAL A 81 23.17 3.77 -9.40
C VAL A 81 22.88 2.94 -10.64
N LYS A 82 23.86 2.85 -11.55
CA LYS A 82 23.77 2.07 -12.81
C LYS A 82 24.41 0.68 -12.66
N GLY A 83 24.05 -0.24 -13.57
CA GLY A 83 24.71 -1.55 -13.71
C GLY A 83 24.31 -2.61 -12.67
N LYS A 84 23.28 -2.36 -11.87
CA LYS A 84 22.74 -3.33 -10.91
C LYS A 84 21.60 -4.15 -11.53
N ARG A 85 21.41 -5.38 -11.03
CA ARG A 85 20.37 -6.31 -11.51
C ARG A 85 18.94 -5.79 -11.33
N HIS A 86 18.72 -4.87 -10.42
CA HIS A 86 17.41 -4.31 -10.08
C HIS A 86 16.95 -3.17 -11.02
N GLY A 87 17.75 -2.79 -12.02
CA GLY A 87 17.43 -1.68 -12.93
C GLY A 87 17.92 -0.32 -12.43
N TYR A 88 17.71 0.72 -13.23
CA TYR A 88 18.14 2.10 -12.94
C TYR A 88 16.94 3.00 -12.64
N TYR A 89 17.07 3.85 -11.64
CA TYR A 89 16.18 4.99 -11.41
C TYR A 89 17.00 6.18 -10.91
N GLY A 90 16.48 7.38 -11.15
CA GLY A 90 17.08 8.63 -10.73
C GLY A 90 16.00 9.65 -10.42
N PHE A 91 15.78 9.93 -9.14
CA PHE A 91 14.83 10.94 -8.67
C PHE A 91 15.56 12.13 -8.07
N ASP A 92 15.04 13.32 -8.34
CA ASP A 92 15.46 14.58 -7.72
C ASP A 92 15.00 14.65 -6.26
N ASN A 93 13.86 14.00 -5.95
CA ASN A 93 13.33 13.91 -4.60
C ASN A 93 12.73 12.52 -4.31
N ILE A 94 13.11 11.94 -3.17
CA ILE A 94 12.54 10.71 -2.63
C ILE A 94 12.05 11.04 -1.22
N GLU A 95 10.75 10.90 -1.00
CA GLU A 95 10.15 11.08 0.32
C GLU A 95 9.51 9.77 0.77
N VAL A 96 9.87 9.28 1.96
CA VAL A 96 9.22 8.11 2.56
C VAL A 96 8.44 8.56 3.78
N VAL A 97 7.11 8.56 3.66
CA VAL A 97 6.20 9.02 4.71
C VAL A 97 5.56 7.85 5.43
N SER A 98 5.44 7.99 6.75
CA SER A 98 4.65 7.06 7.56
C SER A 98 3.17 7.29 7.30
N ALA A 99 2.41 6.20 7.12
CA ALA A 99 0.94 6.25 7.16
C ALA A 99 0.38 6.57 8.57
N GLY A 100 1.25 6.78 9.56
CA GLY A 100 0.94 7.03 10.97
C GLY A 100 1.44 5.90 11.88
N ALA A 101 2.01 6.26 13.05
CA ALA A 101 2.15 5.33 14.17
C ALA A 101 0.75 5.20 14.80
N ARG A 102 0.20 4.00 14.86
CA ARG A 102 -1.14 3.78 15.42
C ARG A 102 -1.09 3.96 16.93
N ASP A 103 -1.96 4.81 17.46
CA ASP A 103 -2.34 4.71 18.86
C ASP A 103 -3.27 3.48 19.01
N PRO A 104 -2.83 2.42 19.72
CA PRO A 104 -3.63 1.21 19.91
C PRO A 104 -4.93 1.47 20.68
N ASP A 105 -5.01 2.58 21.43
CA ASP A 105 -6.11 2.95 22.32
C ASP A 105 -7.07 4.00 21.72
N ALA A 106 -6.81 4.50 20.50
CA ALA A 106 -7.70 5.45 19.84
C ALA A 106 -9.02 4.78 19.38
N GLU A 107 -10.15 5.29 19.87
CA GLU A 107 -11.49 4.89 19.44
C GLU A 107 -11.79 5.42 18.01
N GLY A 108 -12.29 4.55 17.12
CA GLY A 108 -12.78 4.92 15.78
C GLY A 108 -11.89 4.51 14.59
N VAL A 109 -11.98 5.24 13.48
CA VAL A 109 -11.25 4.94 12.22
C VAL A 109 -9.72 5.06 12.36
N GLU A 110 -9.24 5.79 13.36
CA GLU A 110 -7.82 6.00 13.66
C GLU A 110 -7.18 4.78 14.34
N GLY A 111 -7.95 4.03 15.15
CA GLY A 111 -7.52 2.77 15.75
C GLY A 111 -7.63 1.54 14.83
N MET A 112 -8.18 1.72 13.61
CA MET A 112 -8.45 0.65 12.66
C MET A 112 -7.15 0.19 11.95
N SER A 113 -6.88 -1.12 11.99
CA SER A 113 -5.74 -1.70 11.29
C SER A 113 -6.15 -2.85 10.39
N ALA A 114 -5.35 -3.11 9.36
CA ALA A 114 -5.55 -4.31 8.53
C ALA A 114 -5.55 -5.59 9.38
N SER A 115 -4.79 -5.64 10.49
CA SER A 115 -4.80 -6.77 11.42
C SER A 115 -6.09 -6.88 12.21
N LYS A 116 -6.61 -5.78 12.79
CA LYS A 116 -7.90 -5.75 13.50
C LYS A 116 -9.06 -6.10 12.57
N MET A 117 -9.04 -5.59 11.34
CA MET A 117 -10.03 -5.92 10.29
C MET A 117 -10.01 -7.41 9.92
N ARG A 118 -8.82 -8.03 9.85
CA ARG A 118 -8.71 -9.49 9.63
C ARG A 118 -9.27 -10.28 10.81
N ALA A 119 -9.01 -9.84 12.05
CA ALA A 119 -9.57 -10.48 13.24
C ALA A 119 -11.09 -10.41 13.25
N ALA A 120 -11.68 -9.23 13.07
CA ALA A 120 -13.14 -9.06 12.96
C ALA A 120 -13.76 -9.93 11.85
N ALA A 121 -13.08 -10.09 10.71
CA ALA A 121 -13.53 -10.96 9.64
C ALA A 121 -13.46 -12.46 9.99
N VAL A 122 -12.47 -12.88 10.79
CA VAL A 122 -12.36 -14.27 11.28
C VAL A 122 -13.42 -14.55 12.35
N ASP A 123 -13.67 -13.59 13.23
CA ASP A 123 -14.62 -13.71 14.34
C ASP A 123 -16.09 -13.52 13.90
N GLY A 124 -16.31 -13.20 12.62
CA GLY A 124 -17.65 -12.92 12.08
C GLY A 124 -18.26 -11.60 12.59
N ASP A 125 -17.47 -10.73 13.20
CA ASP A 125 -17.91 -9.44 13.72
C ASP A 125 -18.03 -8.41 12.60
N TYR A 126 -19.17 -8.48 11.92
CA TYR A 126 -19.51 -7.58 10.83
C TYR A 126 -19.56 -6.11 11.28
N ASN A 127 -20.00 -5.81 12.51
CA ASN A 127 -20.14 -4.43 12.97
C ASN A 127 -18.77 -3.77 13.12
N SER A 128 -17.82 -4.45 13.76
CA SER A 128 -16.44 -3.97 13.87
C SER A 128 -15.75 -3.90 12.52
N PHE A 129 -16.01 -4.87 11.63
CA PHE A 129 -15.47 -4.83 10.27
C PHE A 129 -16.01 -3.64 9.46
N ALA A 130 -17.32 -3.37 9.53
CA ALA A 130 -17.95 -2.31 8.75
C ALA A 130 -17.44 -0.91 9.12
N GLN A 131 -17.01 -0.70 10.37
CA GLN A 131 -16.42 0.56 10.81
C GLN A 131 -15.10 0.88 10.09
N GLY A 132 -14.37 -0.13 9.61
CA GLY A 132 -13.12 0.06 8.85
C GLY A 132 -13.29 0.23 7.34
N LEU A 133 -14.53 0.14 6.84
CA LEU A 133 -14.82 0.36 5.42
C LEU A 133 -15.03 1.85 5.13
N PRO A 134 -14.67 2.34 3.93
CA PRO A 134 -14.99 3.72 3.54
C PRO A 134 -16.51 3.94 3.61
N LYS A 135 -16.95 5.07 4.18
CA LYS A 135 -18.39 5.42 4.28
C LYS A 135 -19.13 5.36 2.94
N SER A 136 -18.42 5.57 1.83
CA SER A 136 -18.95 5.50 0.47
C SER A 136 -19.09 4.07 -0.10
N PHE A 137 -18.58 3.05 0.59
CA PHE A 137 -18.60 1.68 0.14
C PHE A 137 -19.92 0.99 0.53
N LYS A 138 -20.83 0.89 -0.45
CA LYS A 138 -22.21 0.44 -0.22
C LYS A 138 -22.36 -1.07 -0.05
N ASP A 139 -21.42 -1.88 -0.52
CA ASP A 139 -21.47 -3.35 -0.39
C ASP A 139 -21.02 -3.86 0.99
N GLY A 140 -20.80 -2.95 1.97
CA GLY A 140 -20.63 -3.38 3.35
C GLY A 140 -21.89 -4.09 3.84
N LYS A 141 -23.05 -3.47 3.66
CA LYS A 141 -24.35 -4.06 4.02
C LYS A 141 -24.96 -4.74 2.79
N SER A 142 -25.03 -6.07 2.82
CA SER A 142 -26.12 -6.80 2.14
C SER A 142 -27.23 -7.06 3.14
#